data_AF-A0A842K033-F1
#
_entry.id   AF-A0A842K033-F1
#
_cell.length_a   1.000
_cell.length_b   1.000
_cell.length_c   1.000
_cell.angle_alpha   90.00
_cell.angle_beta   90.00
_cell.angle_gamma   90.00
#
_symmetry.space_group_name_H-M   'P 1'
#
loop_
_entity.id
_entity.type
_entity.pdbx_description
1 polymer ?
#
loop_
_entity_poly.entity_id
_entity_poly.type
_entity_poly.pdbx_seq_one_letter_code
_entity_poly.pdbx_strand_id
1 'polypeptide(L)'
;MRHRHTLSLATWISAATLLLAACSDDAATTAHNVSSTSSTSSTAEPDSTLKRITAPPTTSAATTTTSEKDLHGAALYLQTCLDSLDYFDAIRELADLAGEPFDAKEAADGLLELARTGGEELRRDLEASGDLDVAAADPDEPTWDEIPKADRTEIERAVYAAAKGDC
;
A
#
# COMPACT_ATOMS: atom_id res chain seq x y z
N MET A 1 -38.27 45.16 24.40
CA MET A 1 -37.00 45.23 25.14
C MET A 1 -36.05 44.24 24.50
N ARG A 2 -34.84 44.71 24.16
CA ARG A 2 -33.78 43.97 23.48
C ARG A 2 -33.24 42.88 24.40
N HIS A 3 -32.90 41.69 23.89
CA HIS A 3 -31.70 40.95 24.30
C HIS A 3 -31.12 40.22 23.08
N ARG A 4 -29.86 40.55 22.81
CA ARG A 4 -29.00 40.04 21.74
C ARG A 4 -28.19 38.90 22.35
N HIS A 5 -28.10 37.77 21.67
CA HIS A 5 -27.00 36.81 21.85
C HIS A 5 -26.39 36.60 20.46
N THR A 6 -25.42 37.44 20.07
CA THR A 6 -23.98 37.14 20.10
C THR A 6 -23.64 35.83 19.40
N LEU A 7 -23.38 35.95 18.08
CA LEU A 7 -22.58 35.00 17.32
C LEU A 7 -21.22 34.81 17.99
N SER A 8 -20.79 33.57 18.15
CA SER A 8 -19.40 33.23 18.43
C SER A 8 -18.90 32.37 17.27
N LEU A 9 -18.32 33.02 16.25
CA LEU A 9 -17.44 32.37 15.30
C LEU A 9 -16.10 32.15 16.02
N ALA A 10 -15.81 30.90 16.38
CA ALA A 10 -14.46 30.49 16.75
C ALA A 10 -13.83 29.82 15.52
N THR A 11 -13.20 30.65 14.69
CA THR A 11 -12.36 30.26 13.56
C THR A 11 -11.08 29.62 14.10
N TRP A 12 -10.90 28.31 13.97
CA TRP A 12 -9.62 27.66 14.23
C TRP A 12 -8.98 27.29 12.89
N ILE A 13 -8.06 28.13 12.45
CA ILE A 13 -7.18 27.89 11.31
C ILE A 13 -5.98 27.11 11.86
N SER A 14 -5.95 25.80 11.67
CA SER A 14 -4.75 24.99 11.90
C SER A 14 -3.91 25.00 10.63
N ALA A 15 -2.77 25.68 10.70
CA ALA A 15 -1.80 25.77 9.61
C ALA A 15 -1.14 24.40 9.35
N ALA A 16 -1.34 23.87 8.15
CA ALA A 16 -0.61 22.72 7.64
C ALA A 16 0.85 23.12 7.36
N THR A 17 1.80 22.44 7.99
CA THR A 17 3.22 22.51 7.64
C THR A 17 3.53 21.39 6.65
N LEU A 18 3.55 21.73 5.36
CA LEU A 18 4.09 20.89 4.29
C LEU A 18 5.61 20.83 4.43
N LEU A 19 6.14 19.71 4.94
CA LEU A 19 7.55 19.38 4.82
C LEU A 19 7.75 18.53 3.55
N LEU A 20 8.13 19.19 2.46
CA LEU A 20 8.70 18.53 1.30
C LEU A 20 10.07 17.95 1.70
N ALA A 21 10.16 16.63 1.83
CA ALA A 21 11.44 15.93 1.80
C ALA A 21 11.76 15.61 0.34
N ALA A 22 12.73 16.34 -0.21
CA ALA A 22 13.28 16.13 -1.54
C ALA A 22 14.07 14.82 -1.59
N CYS A 23 13.82 14.03 -2.64
CA CYS A 23 14.71 12.98 -3.10
C CYS A 23 16.09 13.57 -3.43
N SER A 24 17.15 12.97 -2.91
CA SER A 24 18.49 13.14 -3.47
C SER A 24 19.21 11.80 -3.40
N ASP A 25 19.00 10.99 -4.43
CA ASP A 25 20.00 10.02 -4.89
C ASP A 25 21.11 10.82 -5.58
N ASP A 26 22.34 10.73 -5.08
CA ASP A 26 23.50 10.71 -5.97
C ASP A 26 24.67 9.98 -5.31
N ALA A 27 25.33 9.18 -6.11
CA ALA A 27 26.33 8.21 -5.74
C ALA A 27 27.76 8.78 -5.86
N ALA A 28 28.69 8.02 -5.27
CA ALA A 28 30.10 7.90 -5.66
C ALA A 28 31.16 8.91 -5.11
N THR A 29 31.93 8.37 -4.16
CA THR A 29 33.41 8.28 -4.16
C THR A 29 34.24 9.53 -3.91
N THR A 30 34.90 9.64 -2.75
CA THR A 30 36.39 9.54 -2.65
C THR A 30 36.86 9.30 -1.21
N ALA A 31 37.88 8.45 -1.09
CA ALA A 31 38.51 8.00 0.15
C ALA A 31 39.31 9.09 0.89
N HIS A 32 39.40 8.98 2.23
CA HIS A 32 40.70 9.04 2.91
C HIS A 32 40.64 8.40 4.31
N ASN A 33 41.37 7.29 4.40
CA ASN A 33 42.10 6.71 5.53
C ASN A 33 42.32 7.65 6.74
N VAL A 34 42.12 7.14 7.97
CA VAL A 34 43.07 7.23 9.10
C VAL A 34 42.56 6.49 10.36
N SER A 35 43.43 5.57 10.80
CA SER A 35 43.74 5.09 12.16
C SER A 35 42.78 4.23 12.97
N SER A 36 43.12 2.95 12.94
CA SER A 36 43.10 1.99 14.04
C SER A 36 43.71 2.53 15.34
N THR A 37 43.09 2.19 16.46
CA THR A 37 43.79 1.95 17.73
C THR A 37 43.13 0.78 18.46
N SER A 38 43.80 -0.37 18.42
CA SER A 38 43.65 -1.43 19.41
C SER A 38 44.51 -1.07 20.62
N SER A 39 43.98 -1.26 21.82
CA SER A 39 44.78 -1.35 23.04
C SER A 39 44.14 -2.37 23.95
N THR A 40 44.63 -3.60 23.85
CA THR A 40 44.34 -4.71 24.75
C THR A 40 45.43 -4.73 25.82
N SER A 41 45.08 -4.59 27.09
CA SER A 41 45.96 -4.90 28.21
C SER A 41 45.50 -6.21 28.85
N SER A 42 46.40 -7.20 28.84
CA SER A 42 46.24 -8.50 29.48
C SER A 42 46.39 -8.41 30.99
N THR A 43 45.65 -9.23 31.76
CA THR A 43 46.20 -10.30 32.63
C THR A 43 45.06 -11.01 33.38
N ALA A 44 45.20 -12.34 33.49
CA ALA A 44 44.59 -13.30 34.42
C ALA A 44 43.48 -14.23 33.86
N GLU A 45 43.91 -15.44 33.47
CA GLU A 45 43.18 -16.69 33.77
C GLU A 45 43.31 -16.97 35.30
N PRO A 46 42.43 -17.77 35.96
CA PRO A 46 41.83 -18.99 35.42
C PRO A 46 40.37 -19.30 35.86
N ASP A 47 39.86 -20.39 35.29
CA ASP A 47 39.06 -21.42 35.95
C ASP A 47 37.58 -21.57 35.51
N SER A 48 37.21 -22.85 35.41
CA SER A 48 35.87 -23.42 35.39
C SER A 48 35.10 -23.53 34.06
N THR A 49 35.13 -24.77 33.55
CA THR A 49 33.98 -25.49 33.00
C THR A 49 33.50 -25.06 31.61
N LEU A 50 34.11 -25.71 30.61
CA LEU A 50 33.66 -25.75 29.21
C LEU A 50 32.30 -26.48 29.13
N LYS A 51 31.21 -25.75 29.40
CA LYS A 51 29.85 -26.21 29.13
C LYS A 51 29.65 -26.15 27.62
N ARG A 52 29.87 -27.29 26.94
CA ARG A 52 29.50 -27.50 25.54
C ARG A 52 28.03 -27.12 25.38
N ILE A 53 27.76 -25.94 24.83
CA ILE A 53 26.42 -25.56 24.37
C ILE A 53 26.19 -26.42 23.13
N THR A 54 25.55 -27.56 23.32
CA THR A 54 24.96 -28.35 22.25
C THR A 54 23.93 -27.45 21.58
N ALA A 55 24.17 -27.09 20.32
CA ALA A 55 23.16 -26.42 19.51
C ALA A 55 21.87 -27.26 19.55
N PRO A 56 20.69 -26.65 19.76
CA PRO A 56 19.44 -27.39 19.66
C PRO A 56 19.37 -28.02 18.26
N PRO A 57 18.78 -29.24 18.12
CA PRO A 57 18.68 -29.88 16.83
C PRO A 57 17.95 -28.93 15.88
N THR A 58 18.57 -28.66 14.74
CA THR A 58 17.93 -28.02 13.59
C THR A 58 16.70 -28.86 13.26
N THR A 59 15.54 -28.46 13.77
CA THR A 59 14.26 -28.94 13.26
C THR A 59 14.32 -28.68 11.77
N SER A 60 14.32 -29.74 10.97
CA SER A 60 14.13 -29.64 9.52
C SER A 60 12.91 -28.76 9.32
N ALA A 61 13.13 -27.51 8.92
CA ALA A 61 12.10 -26.71 8.33
C ALA A 61 11.61 -27.57 7.16
N ALA A 62 10.37 -28.05 7.26
CA ALA A 62 9.68 -28.57 6.11
C ALA A 62 9.77 -27.45 5.07
N THR A 63 10.64 -27.62 4.08
CA THR A 63 10.67 -26.77 2.92
C THR A 63 9.36 -27.09 2.21
N THR A 64 8.30 -26.39 2.59
CA THR A 64 7.11 -26.26 1.76
C THR A 64 7.65 -25.66 0.49
N THR A 65 7.79 -26.48 -0.55
CA THR A 65 8.13 -26.02 -1.88
C THR A 65 6.93 -25.21 -2.35
N THR A 66 6.88 -23.93 -1.98
CA THR A 66 5.85 -23.00 -2.46
C THR A 66 5.99 -22.97 -3.98
N SER A 67 4.94 -23.38 -4.69
CA SER A 67 4.99 -23.43 -6.14
C SER A 67 5.11 -22.00 -6.68
N GLU A 68 5.80 -21.78 -7.80
CA GLU A 68 5.91 -20.47 -8.44
C GLU A 68 4.52 -19.84 -8.70
N LYS A 69 3.52 -20.67 -8.98
CA LYS A 69 2.11 -20.23 -9.14
C LYS A 69 1.50 -19.70 -7.84
N ASP A 70 1.86 -20.29 -6.70
CA ASP A 70 1.37 -19.86 -5.39
C ASP A 70 2.00 -18.52 -4.99
N LEU A 71 3.28 -18.32 -5.37
CA LEU A 71 3.98 -17.05 -5.20
C LEU A 71 3.41 -15.95 -6.10
N HIS A 72 3.08 -16.28 -7.35
CA HIS A 72 2.43 -15.34 -8.28
C HIS A 72 1.09 -14.85 -7.75
N GLY A 73 0.20 -15.77 -7.36
CA GLY A 73 -1.12 -15.40 -6.83
C GLY A 73 -1.04 -14.56 -5.56
N ALA A 74 -0.15 -14.90 -4.63
CA ALA A 74 0.05 -14.12 -3.40
C ALA A 74 0.61 -12.72 -3.67
N ALA A 75 1.56 -12.60 -4.61
CA ALA A 75 2.11 -11.30 -5.00
C ALA A 75 1.05 -10.43 -5.68
N LEU A 76 0.29 -11.00 -6.60
CA LEU A 76 -0.82 -10.33 -7.28
C LEU A 76 -1.87 -9.85 -6.27
N TYR A 77 -2.30 -10.73 -5.36
CA TYR A 77 -3.24 -10.36 -4.30
C TYR A 77 -2.74 -9.17 -3.49
N LEU A 78 -1.50 -9.22 -2.99
CA LEU A 78 -0.96 -8.18 -2.14
C LEU A 78 -0.86 -6.84 -2.88
N GLN A 79 -0.35 -6.86 -4.12
CA GLN A 79 -0.26 -5.65 -4.93
C GLN A 79 -1.63 -5.03 -5.16
N THR A 80 -2.60 -5.82 -5.65
CA THR A 80 -3.95 -5.32 -5.90
C THR A 80 -4.61 -4.80 -4.62
N CYS A 81 -4.38 -5.45 -3.47
CA CYS A 81 -4.98 -5.03 -2.21
C CYS A 81 -4.46 -3.64 -1.80
N LEU A 82 -3.14 -3.44 -1.87
CA LEU A 82 -2.51 -2.16 -1.53
C LEU A 82 -2.93 -1.05 -2.50
N ASP A 83 -2.93 -1.30 -3.80
CA ASP A 83 -3.37 -0.32 -4.80
C ASP A 83 -4.85 0.07 -4.59
N SER A 84 -5.68 -0.90 -4.22
CA SER A 84 -7.11 -0.66 -3.96
C SER A 84 -7.37 0.05 -2.64
N LEU A 85 -6.49 -0.05 -1.64
CA LEU A 85 -6.65 0.67 -0.37
C LEU A 85 -6.64 2.16 -0.59
N ASP A 86 -5.66 2.67 -1.34
CA ASP A 86 -5.52 4.09 -1.65
C ASP A 86 -6.76 4.60 -2.42
N TYR A 87 -7.27 3.81 -3.35
CA TYR A 87 -8.52 4.12 -4.05
C TYR A 87 -9.70 4.22 -3.07
N PHE A 88 -9.92 3.23 -2.19
CA PHE A 88 -11.05 3.26 -1.27
C PHE A 88 -10.93 4.32 -0.18
N ASP A 89 -9.71 4.67 0.25
CA ASP A 89 -9.50 5.78 1.17
C ASP A 89 -9.94 7.11 0.58
N ALA A 90 -9.64 7.35 -0.71
CA ALA A 90 -10.14 8.55 -1.41
C ALA A 90 -11.68 8.56 -1.51
N ILE A 91 -12.32 7.41 -1.77
CA ILE A 91 -13.78 7.31 -1.83
C ILE A 91 -14.43 7.50 -0.44
N ARG A 92 -13.81 6.99 0.63
CA ARG A 92 -14.27 7.23 2.01
C ARG A 92 -14.20 8.71 2.37
N GLU A 93 -13.09 9.37 2.06
CA GLU A 93 -12.95 10.81 2.30
C GLU A 93 -14.02 11.61 1.53
N LEU A 94 -14.31 11.22 0.29
CA LEU A 94 -15.37 11.86 -0.49
C LEU A 94 -16.76 11.65 0.12
N ALA A 95 -17.07 10.43 0.59
CA ALA A 95 -18.32 10.11 1.26
C ALA A 95 -18.49 10.94 2.55
N ASP A 96 -17.43 11.05 3.36
CA ASP A 96 -17.41 11.87 4.56
C ASP A 96 -17.67 13.36 4.24
N LEU A 97 -17.08 13.87 3.16
CA LEU A 97 -17.26 15.26 2.70
C LEU A 97 -18.68 15.51 2.19
N ALA A 98 -19.28 14.52 1.53
CA ALA A 98 -20.68 14.54 1.09
C ALA A 98 -21.67 14.33 2.25
N GLY A 99 -21.21 13.82 3.40
CA GLY A 99 -22.07 13.45 4.52
C GLY A 99 -22.85 12.15 4.30
N GLU A 100 -22.39 11.31 3.37
CA GLU A 100 -23.01 10.03 3.01
C GLU A 100 -22.25 8.86 3.66
N PRO A 101 -22.92 7.76 4.02
CA PRO A 101 -22.23 6.58 4.55
C PRO A 101 -21.44 5.88 3.44
N PHE A 102 -20.23 5.44 3.76
CA PHE A 102 -19.45 4.58 2.87
C PHE A 102 -19.93 3.12 2.91
N ASP A 103 -20.38 2.57 1.77
CA ASP A 103 -20.64 1.14 1.60
C ASP A 103 -19.45 0.46 0.92
N ALA A 104 -18.68 -0.30 1.71
CA ALA A 104 -17.50 -1.03 1.24
C ALA A 104 -17.80 -2.04 0.13
N LYS A 105 -18.97 -2.70 0.19
CA LYS A 105 -19.32 -3.71 -0.81
C LYS A 105 -19.68 -3.02 -2.13
N GLU A 106 -20.46 -1.95 -2.07
CA GLU A 106 -20.85 -1.19 -3.25
C GLU A 106 -19.62 -0.56 -3.93
N ALA A 107 -18.70 0.01 -3.15
CA ALA A 107 -17.44 0.55 -3.67
C ALA A 107 -16.60 -0.55 -4.36
N ALA A 108 -16.47 -1.73 -3.74
CA ALA A 108 -15.75 -2.87 -4.31
C ALA A 108 -16.39 -3.39 -5.60
N ASP A 109 -17.71 -3.52 -5.61
CA ASP A 109 -18.46 -3.95 -6.79
C ASP A 109 -18.28 -2.96 -7.94
N GLY A 110 -18.34 -1.66 -7.65
CA GLY A 110 -18.10 -0.59 -8.63
C GLY A 110 -16.69 -0.68 -9.22
N LEU A 111 -15.66 -0.80 -8.38
CA LEU A 111 -14.28 -0.94 -8.88
C LEU A 111 -14.09 -2.18 -9.77
N LEU A 112 -14.70 -3.32 -9.39
CA LEU A 112 -14.67 -4.52 -10.21
C LEU A 112 -15.47 -4.39 -11.50
N GLU A 113 -16.57 -3.65 -11.50
CA GLU A 113 -17.32 -3.33 -12.71
C GLU A 113 -16.50 -2.46 -13.66
N LEU A 114 -15.81 -1.44 -13.15
CA LEU A 114 -14.85 -0.64 -13.91
C LEU A 114 -13.77 -1.52 -14.54
N ALA A 115 -13.15 -2.40 -13.76
CA ALA A 115 -12.12 -3.33 -14.25
C ALA A 115 -12.66 -4.30 -15.33
N ARG A 116 -13.89 -4.79 -15.16
CA ARG A 116 -14.53 -5.72 -16.11
C ARG A 116 -14.92 -5.08 -17.43
N THR A 117 -15.37 -3.83 -17.37
CA THR A 117 -15.85 -3.08 -18.54
C THR A 117 -14.75 -2.28 -19.22
N GLY A 118 -13.57 -2.15 -18.60
CA GLY A 118 -12.52 -1.24 -19.05
C GLY A 118 -12.89 0.24 -18.85
N GLY A 119 -13.85 0.54 -17.98
CA GLY A 119 -14.31 1.92 -17.73
C GLY A 119 -15.03 2.57 -18.92
N GLU A 120 -15.51 1.81 -19.89
CA GLU A 120 -16.15 2.31 -21.11
C GLU A 120 -17.36 3.22 -20.85
N GLU A 121 -18.16 2.91 -19.82
CA GLU A 121 -19.28 3.76 -19.40
C GLU A 121 -18.79 5.07 -18.80
N LEU A 122 -17.87 5.01 -17.83
CA LEU A 122 -17.28 6.20 -17.21
C LEU A 122 -16.62 7.10 -18.27
N ARG A 123 -15.87 6.52 -19.20
CA ARG A 123 -15.24 7.25 -20.30
C ARG A 123 -16.26 7.95 -21.17
N ARG A 124 -17.35 7.28 -21.55
CA ARG A 124 -18.42 7.89 -22.34
C ARG A 124 -19.07 9.07 -21.61
N ASP A 125 -19.31 8.94 -20.31
CA ASP A 125 -19.90 10.00 -19.51
C ASP A 125 -18.96 11.22 -19.38
N LEU A 126 -17.67 10.96 -19.20
CA LEU A 126 -16.63 11.99 -19.19
C LEU A 126 -16.49 12.68 -20.56
N GLU A 127 -16.46 11.92 -21.65
CA GLU A 127 -16.46 12.46 -23.02
C GLU A 127 -17.72 13.31 -23.28
N ALA A 128 -18.89 12.87 -22.80
CA ALA A 128 -20.15 13.61 -22.94
C ALA A 128 -20.19 14.90 -22.10
N SER A 129 -19.46 14.95 -20.98
CA SER A 129 -19.33 16.17 -20.17
C SER A 129 -18.56 17.28 -20.90
N GLY A 130 -17.70 16.92 -21.87
CA GLY A 130 -16.90 17.86 -22.66
C GLY A 130 -15.76 18.53 -21.88
N ASP A 131 -15.58 18.21 -20.60
CA ASP A 131 -14.67 18.90 -19.69
C ASP A 131 -13.32 18.19 -19.53
N LEU A 132 -13.17 16.95 -20.01
CA LEU A 132 -11.98 16.14 -19.80
C LEU A 132 -11.54 15.43 -21.10
N ASP A 133 -10.26 15.57 -21.43
CA ASP A 133 -9.59 14.78 -22.47
C ASP A 133 -9.29 13.39 -21.88
N VAL A 134 -10.13 12.42 -22.20
CA VAL A 134 -9.98 11.05 -21.71
C VAL A 134 -9.09 10.29 -22.68
N ALA A 135 -7.98 9.74 -22.17
CA ALA A 135 -7.11 8.89 -22.96
C ALA A 135 -7.91 7.69 -23.51
N ALA A 136 -7.68 7.36 -24.78
CA ALA A 136 -8.21 6.12 -25.34
C ALA A 136 -7.63 4.92 -24.58
N ALA A 137 -8.43 3.86 -24.42
CA ALA A 137 -7.96 2.60 -23.89
C ALA A 137 -6.75 2.09 -24.69
N ASP A 138 -5.74 1.57 -24.00
CA ASP A 138 -4.60 0.95 -24.65
C ASP A 138 -5.08 -0.33 -25.37
N PRO A 139 -4.95 -0.43 -26.71
CA PRO A 139 -5.42 -1.59 -27.45
C PRO A 139 -4.64 -2.87 -27.12
N ASP A 140 -3.46 -2.76 -26.49
CA ASP A 140 -2.62 -3.90 -26.11
C ASP A 140 -2.86 -4.35 -24.64
N GLU A 141 -3.68 -3.62 -23.87
CA GLU A 141 -4.04 -4.02 -22.51
C GLU A 141 -5.00 -5.22 -22.54
N PRO A 142 -4.73 -6.30 -21.78
CA PRO A 142 -5.61 -7.46 -21.78
C PRO A 142 -6.97 -7.09 -21.21
N THR A 143 -8.02 -7.49 -21.92
CA THR A 143 -9.38 -7.40 -21.39
C THR A 143 -9.55 -8.31 -20.17
N TRP A 144 -10.55 -8.02 -19.34
CA TRP A 144 -10.85 -8.83 -18.16
C TRP A 144 -10.96 -10.34 -18.47
N ASP A 145 -11.54 -10.70 -19.62
CA ASP A 145 -11.72 -12.10 -19.99
C ASP A 145 -10.46 -12.80 -20.48
N GLU A 146 -9.46 -12.04 -20.92
CA GLU A 146 -8.13 -12.54 -21.29
C GLU A 146 -7.24 -12.79 -20.07
N ILE A 147 -7.57 -12.20 -18.91
CA ILE A 147 -6.89 -12.47 -17.64
C ILE A 147 -7.22 -13.91 -17.17
N PRO A 148 -6.20 -14.71 -16.80
CA PRO A 148 -6.41 -16.04 -16.24
C PRO A 148 -7.42 -16.03 -15.07
N LYS A 149 -8.29 -17.03 -15.02
CA LYS A 149 -9.34 -17.12 -13.98
C LYS A 149 -8.78 -17.10 -12.56
N ALA A 150 -7.61 -17.72 -12.33
CA ALA A 150 -6.96 -17.73 -11.03
C ALA A 150 -6.59 -16.30 -10.62
N ASP A 151 -5.95 -15.56 -11.51
CA ASP A 151 -5.53 -14.17 -11.30
C ASP A 151 -6.73 -13.24 -11.07
N ARG A 152 -7.80 -13.39 -11.86
CA ARG A 152 -9.08 -12.69 -11.60
C ARG A 152 -9.65 -12.96 -10.21
N THR A 153 -9.54 -14.20 -9.73
CA THR A 153 -10.02 -14.58 -8.40
C THR A 153 -9.19 -13.91 -7.30
N GLU A 154 -7.87 -13.81 -7.49
CA GLU A 154 -6.97 -13.12 -6.56
C GLU A 154 -7.23 -11.62 -6.55
N ILE A 155 -7.45 -11.01 -7.72
CA ILE A 155 -7.84 -9.59 -7.86
C ILE A 155 -9.16 -9.31 -7.14
N GLU A 156 -10.21 -10.11 -7.39
CA GLU A 156 -11.51 -9.96 -6.72
C GLU A 156 -11.36 -10.07 -5.20
N ARG A 157 -10.60 -11.06 -4.71
CA ARG A 157 -10.37 -11.23 -3.28
C ARG A 157 -9.65 -10.02 -2.68
N ALA A 158 -8.64 -9.49 -3.37
CA ALA A 158 -7.85 -8.34 -2.93
C ALA A 158 -8.68 -7.06 -2.86
N VAL A 159 -9.49 -6.79 -3.89
CA VAL A 159 -10.39 -5.62 -3.92
C VAL A 159 -11.37 -5.63 -2.74
N TYR A 160 -12.03 -6.77 -2.48
CA TYR A 160 -12.95 -6.88 -1.35
C TYR A 160 -12.27 -6.80 0.01
N ALA A 161 -11.01 -7.24 0.13
CA ALA A 161 -10.23 -7.08 1.35
C ALA A 161 -9.86 -5.62 1.59
N ALA A 162 -9.35 -4.92 0.56
CA ALA A 162 -9.02 -3.50 0.62
C ALA A 162 -10.23 -2.63 0.97
N ALA A 163 -11.41 -2.92 0.41
CA ALA A 163 -12.64 -2.20 0.73
C ALA A 163 -13.04 -2.29 2.21
N LYS A 164 -12.56 -3.31 2.93
CA LYS A 164 -12.76 -3.48 4.38
C LYS A 164 -11.57 -3.02 5.23
N GLY A 165 -10.43 -2.71 4.60
CA GLY A 165 -9.18 -2.44 5.31
C GLY A 165 -8.46 -3.69 5.80
N ASP A 166 -8.75 -4.86 5.21
CA ASP A 166 -8.27 -6.19 5.63
C ASP A 166 -7.12 -6.73 4.75
N CYS A 167 -6.28 -5.83 4.22
CA CYS A 167 -4.97 -6.23 3.69
C CYS A 167 -4.02 -6.55 4.86
#